data_AF-A0A4U5QYF4-F1
#
_entry.id   AF-A0A4U5QYF4-F1
#
_cell.length_a   1.000
_cell.length_b   1.000
_cell.length_c   1.000
_cell.angle_alpha   90.00
_cell.angle_beta   90.00
_cell.angle_gamma   90.00
#
_symmetry.space_group_name_H-M   'P 1'
#
loop_
_entity.id
_entity.type
_entity.pdbx_description
1 polymer ?
#
loop_
_entity_poly.entity_id
_entity_poly.type
_entity_poly.pdbx_seq_one_letter_code
_entity_poly.pdbx_strand_id
1 'polypeptide(L)'
;MEFFTKTKAVKLRSHLEKYLIAEDDLETARQTRHGSSRKAAIWFVELVDEKSHVIRLKSSYGRYLTASDMPFLLGMTGKRVIQTELSGNNFDNWKLEWEPIRDGFRLRERD
;
A
#
# COMPACT_ATOMS: atom_id res chain seq x y z
N MET A 1 -7.81 16.43 1.12
CA MET A 1 -6.78 15.39 1.28
C MET A 1 -5.37 15.99 1.17
N GLU A 2 -4.93 16.75 2.18
CA GLU A 2 -3.65 17.47 2.11
C GLU A 2 -2.46 16.71 2.73
N PHE A 3 -2.63 15.44 3.10
CA PHE A 3 -1.56 14.67 3.74
C PHE A 3 -0.53 14.14 2.73
N PHE A 4 -0.99 13.74 1.55
CA PHE A 4 -0.12 13.15 0.53
C PHE A 4 0.45 14.17 -0.45
N THR A 5 0.00 15.42 -0.40
CA THR A 5 0.58 16.51 -1.20
C THR A 5 2.01 16.86 -0.77
N LYS A 6 2.39 16.56 0.49
CA LYS A 6 3.77 16.77 1.00
C LYS A 6 4.56 15.47 1.15
N THR A 7 3.89 14.33 1.27
CA THR A 7 4.54 13.04 1.54
C THR A 7 4.80 12.27 0.26
N LYS A 8 6.06 12.24 -0.18
CA LYS A 8 6.49 11.54 -1.40
C LYS A 8 6.51 10.00 -1.26
N ALA A 9 6.60 9.50 -0.04
CA ALA A 9 6.65 8.06 0.21
C ALA A 9 6.19 7.70 1.63
N VAL A 10 5.63 6.52 1.80
CA VAL A 10 5.10 5.99 3.05
C VAL A 10 5.54 4.57 3.33
N LYS A 11 5.38 4.14 4.58
CA LYS A 11 5.45 2.73 4.98
C LYS A 11 4.10 2.35 5.59
N LEU A 12 3.46 1.33 5.04
CA LEU A 12 2.15 0.88 5.50
C LEU A 12 2.34 -0.07 6.68
N ARG A 13 1.97 0.37 7.90
CA ARG A 13 2.08 -0.41 9.14
C ARG A 13 0.69 -0.80 9.63
N SER A 14 0.46 -2.09 9.87
CA SER A 14 -0.77 -2.60 10.46
C SER A 14 -0.81 -2.40 11.98
N HIS A 15 -1.99 -2.64 12.58
CA HIS A 15 -2.18 -2.63 14.03
C HIS A 15 -1.32 -3.70 14.76
N LEU A 16 -0.98 -4.81 14.07
CA LEU A 16 -0.09 -5.85 14.59
C LEU A 16 1.40 -5.49 14.49
N GLU A 17 1.69 -4.23 14.18
CA GLU A 17 3.03 -3.69 13.99
C GLU A 17 3.81 -4.34 12.84
N LYS A 18 3.11 -4.94 11.86
CA LYS A 18 3.74 -5.46 10.65
C LYS A 18 3.69 -4.41 9.55
N TYR A 19 4.77 -4.32 8.80
CA TYR A 19 4.89 -3.47 7.62
C TYR A 19 4.57 -4.26 6.36
N LEU A 20 3.83 -3.66 5.44
CA LEU A 20 3.70 -4.19 4.08
C LEU A 20 4.98 -3.92 3.31
N ILE A 21 5.59 -4.98 2.80
CA ILE A 21 6.80 -4.91 1.99
C ILE A 21 6.55 -5.52 0.62
N ALA A 22 7.28 -4.99 -0.34
CA ALA A 22 7.47 -5.51 -1.66
C ALA A 22 8.47 -6.67 -1.65
N GLU A 23 8.15 -7.80 -2.28
CA GLU A 23 9.15 -8.82 -2.54
C GLU A 23 9.88 -8.54 -3.87
N ASP A 24 11.03 -9.17 -4.04
CA ASP A 24 11.90 -9.08 -5.21
C ASP A 24 11.41 -9.91 -6.41
N ASP A 25 10.40 -10.77 -6.20
CA ASP A 25 9.70 -11.48 -7.28
C ASP A 25 8.84 -10.58 -8.17
N LEU A 26 8.71 -9.29 -7.84
CA LEU A 26 7.97 -8.27 -8.59
C LEU A 26 6.46 -8.53 -8.71
N GLU A 27 5.94 -9.53 -7.99
CA GLU A 27 4.55 -9.97 -8.06
C GLU A 27 3.90 -9.94 -6.67
N THR A 28 4.65 -10.22 -5.62
CA THR A 28 4.10 -10.39 -4.29
C THR A 28 4.41 -9.24 -3.36
N ALA A 29 3.44 -8.99 -2.47
CA ALA A 29 3.63 -8.18 -1.28
C ALA A 29 3.31 -9.04 -0.06
N ARG A 30 4.03 -8.81 1.04
CA ARG A 30 3.78 -9.50 2.31
C ARG A 30 3.97 -8.58 3.51
N GLN A 31 3.52 -9.05 4.66
CA GLN A 31 3.69 -8.34 5.92
C GLN A 31 4.88 -8.89 6.72
N THR A 32 5.69 -8.00 7.32
CA THR A 32 6.81 -8.38 8.20
C THR A 32 6.97 -7.44 9.39
N ARG A 33 7.45 -7.94 10.53
CA ARG A 33 7.81 -7.11 11.69
C ARG A 33 9.08 -6.30 11.47
N HIS A 34 9.96 -6.73 10.56
CA HIS A 34 11.27 -6.11 10.31
C HIS A 34 11.27 -5.14 9.11
N GLY A 35 10.14 -4.52 8.78
CA GLY A 35 10.04 -3.64 7.62
C GLY A 35 10.48 -2.19 7.88
N SER A 36 10.69 -1.79 9.13
CA SER A 36 11.02 -0.40 9.48
C SER A 36 12.32 0.10 8.83
N SER A 37 13.35 -0.73 8.67
CA SER A 37 14.63 -0.37 8.04
C SER A 37 14.74 -0.81 6.57
N ARG A 38 13.78 -1.56 6.03
CA ARG A 38 13.85 -2.12 4.68
C ARG A 38 13.44 -1.11 3.62
N LYS A 39 14.25 -0.98 2.56
CA LYS A 39 13.89 -0.20 1.37
C LYS A 39 12.64 -0.74 0.68
N ALA A 40 12.49 -2.07 0.66
CA ALA A 40 11.31 -2.77 0.15
C ALA A 40 9.99 -2.43 0.89
N ALA A 41 10.05 -1.78 2.05
CA ALA A 41 8.86 -1.31 2.76
C ALA A 41 8.38 0.07 2.31
N ILE A 42 9.15 0.75 1.46
CA ILE A 42 8.86 2.10 0.97
C ILE A 42 7.90 2.00 -0.21
N TRP A 43 6.77 2.69 -0.08
CA TRP A 43 5.78 2.87 -1.14
C TRP A 43 5.72 4.36 -1.50
N PHE A 44 6.13 4.70 -2.72
CA PHE A 44 6.03 6.04 -3.26
C PHE A 44 4.58 6.37 -3.56
N VAL A 45 4.17 7.58 -3.20
CA VAL A 45 2.79 8.04 -3.37
C VAL A 45 2.72 8.81 -4.68
N GLU A 46 1.89 8.34 -5.58
CA GLU A 46 1.55 9.02 -6.83
C GLU A 46 0.09 9.46 -6.76
N LEU A 47 -0.17 10.74 -7.03
CA LEU A 47 -1.52 11.27 -7.10
C LEU A 47 -2.15 10.86 -8.43
N VAL A 48 -3.45 10.59 -8.42
CA VAL A 48 -4.20 10.32 -9.65
C VAL A 48 -4.78 11.63 -10.15
N ASP A 49 -4.49 11.97 -11.40
CA ASP A 49 -5.05 13.14 -12.05
C ASP A 49 -6.58 13.10 -11.99
N GLU A 50 -7.20 14.26 -11.76
CA GLU A 50 -8.67 14.42 -11.61
C GLU A 50 -9.30 13.75 -10.37
N LYS A 51 -8.58 12.85 -9.66
CA LYS A 51 -9.03 12.17 -8.43
C LYS A 51 -8.14 12.51 -7.24
N SER A 52 -8.26 13.73 -6.72
CA SER A 52 -7.53 14.20 -5.51
C SER A 52 -7.79 13.37 -4.23
N HIS A 53 -8.88 12.61 -4.28
CA HIS A 53 -9.27 11.42 -3.54
C HIS A 53 -8.30 10.27 -3.24
N VAL A 54 -7.48 10.03 -4.24
CA VAL A 54 -7.04 8.68 -4.58
C VAL A 54 -5.56 8.74 -4.85
N ILE A 55 -4.87 7.72 -4.39
CA ILE A 55 -3.45 7.57 -4.59
C ILE A 55 -3.13 6.23 -5.22
N ARG A 56 -2.02 6.20 -5.95
CA ARG A 56 -1.33 4.99 -6.37
C ARG A 56 -0.09 4.83 -5.50
N LEU A 57 0.21 3.58 -5.17
CA LEU A 57 1.33 3.25 -4.30
C LEU A 57 2.34 2.41 -5.07
N LYS A 58 3.49 3.01 -5.36
CA LYS A 58 4.56 2.39 -6.15
C LYS A 58 5.66 1.85 -5.25
N SER A 59 5.99 0.58 -5.39
CA SER A 59 7.07 -0.08 -4.65
C SER A 59 8.44 0.44 -5.07
N SER A 60 9.47 0.13 -4.28
CA SER A 60 10.87 0.38 -4.64
C SER A 60 11.32 -0.33 -5.92
N TYR A 61 10.56 -1.31 -6.41
CA TYR A 61 10.83 -2.03 -7.66
C TYR A 61 10.04 -1.47 -8.85
N GLY A 62 9.34 -0.35 -8.68
CA GLY A 62 8.57 0.30 -9.75
C GLY A 62 7.23 -0.37 -10.07
N ARG A 63 6.82 -1.37 -9.30
CA ARG A 63 5.50 -2.00 -9.39
C ARG A 63 4.49 -1.29 -8.52
N TYR A 64 3.20 -1.47 -8.79
CA TYR A 64 2.14 -0.82 -8.04
C TYR A 64 1.43 -1.78 -7.12
N LEU A 65 1.01 -1.28 -5.96
CA LEU A 65 0.18 -2.02 -5.04
C LEU A 65 -1.22 -2.19 -5.64
N THR A 66 -1.63 -3.44 -5.82
CA THR A 66 -2.85 -3.78 -6.56
C THR A 66 -3.74 -4.67 -5.70
N ALA A 67 -5.02 -4.30 -5.61
CA ALA A 67 -6.04 -5.15 -5.02
C ALA A 67 -6.21 -6.41 -5.88
N SER A 68 -6.13 -7.59 -5.27
CA SER A 68 -6.37 -8.86 -5.95
C SER A 68 -7.63 -9.53 -5.41
N ASP A 69 -8.26 -10.38 -6.21
CA ASP A 69 -9.38 -11.22 -5.75
C ASP A 69 -8.87 -12.53 -5.11
N MET A 70 -7.56 -12.65 -4.88
CA MET A 70 -6.99 -13.83 -4.24
C MET A 70 -7.37 -13.87 -2.76
N PRO A 71 -7.98 -14.98 -2.29
CA PRO A 71 -8.28 -15.16 -0.89
C PRO A 71 -6.98 -15.27 -0.08
N PHE A 72 -7.05 -14.87 1.19
CA PHE A 72 -6.00 -15.21 2.14
C PHE A 72 -6.08 -16.71 2.50
N LEU A 73 -4.96 -17.31 2.94
CA LEU A 73 -4.93 -18.71 3.37
C LEU A 73 -5.93 -18.99 4.52
N LEU A 74 -6.36 -20.25 4.64
CA LEU A 74 -7.45 -20.70 5.50
C LEU A 74 -7.42 -20.08 6.91
N GLY A 75 -8.53 -19.39 7.26
CA GLY A 75 -8.78 -18.81 8.57
C GLY A 75 -8.58 -17.29 8.68
N MET A 76 -8.02 -16.63 7.66
CA MET A 76 -7.90 -15.16 7.63
C MET A 76 -8.93 -14.56 6.67
N THR A 77 -9.74 -13.63 7.17
CA THR A 77 -10.66 -12.83 6.35
C THR A 77 -9.89 -11.71 5.63
N GLY A 78 -10.15 -11.54 4.34
CA GLY A 78 -9.61 -10.43 3.54
C GLY A 78 -9.09 -10.87 2.18
N LYS A 79 -8.89 -9.87 1.32
CA LYS A 79 -8.26 -10.04 0.00
C LYS A 79 -6.78 -9.72 0.06
N ARG A 80 -5.97 -10.47 -0.67
CA ARG A 80 -4.53 -10.22 -0.76
C ARG A 80 -4.26 -8.98 -1.63
N VAL A 81 -3.18 -8.29 -1.32
CA VAL A 81 -2.59 -7.25 -2.19
C VAL A 81 -1.34 -7.79 -2.86
N ILE A 82 -1.17 -7.43 -4.13
CA ILE A 82 -0.05 -7.88 -4.98
C ILE A 82 0.65 -6.70 -5.61
N GLN A 83 1.66 -7.00 -6.41
CA GLN A 83 2.37 -6.06 -7.25
C GLN A 83 2.05 -6.32 -8.71
N THR A 84 1.71 -5.26 -9.45
CA THR A 84 1.56 -5.36 -10.90
C THR A 84 2.25 -4.21 -11.60
N GLU A 85 2.57 -4.42 -12.88
CA GLU A 85 3.02 -3.34 -13.74
C GLU A 85 1.86 -2.37 -14.04
N LEU A 86 2.18 -1.08 -14.09
CA LEU A 86 1.30 -0.10 -14.72
C LEU A 86 1.62 -0.07 -16.21
N SER A 87 0.87 -0.84 -17.00
CA SER A 87 0.90 -0.78 -18.46
C SER A 87 -0.26 0.09 -18.98
N GLY A 88 -0.15 0.61 -20.20
CA GLY A 88 -1.12 1.54 -20.78
C GLY A 88 -2.58 1.02 -20.78
N ASN A 89 -2.78 -0.30 -20.73
CA ASN A 89 -4.10 -0.92 -20.67
C ASN A 89 -4.75 -0.85 -19.26
N ASN A 90 -3.98 -0.52 -18.22
CA ASN A 90 -4.42 -0.56 -16.82
C ASN A 90 -4.33 0.81 -16.12
N PHE A 91 -4.11 1.90 -16.85
CA PHE A 91 -4.00 3.23 -16.24
C PHE A 91 -5.29 3.64 -15.51
N ASP A 92 -6.46 3.24 -16.00
CA ASP A 92 -7.76 3.56 -15.36
C ASP A 92 -8.27 2.44 -14.45
N ASN A 93 -7.41 1.46 -14.12
CA ASN A 93 -7.82 0.32 -13.33
C ASN A 93 -7.92 0.70 -11.84
N TRP A 94 -9.16 0.75 -11.34
CA TRP A 94 -9.48 1.04 -9.94
C TRP A 94 -8.80 0.11 -8.93
N LYS A 95 -8.32 -1.08 -9.33
CA LYS A 95 -7.57 -1.99 -8.44
C LYS A 95 -6.20 -1.43 -8.02
N LEU A 96 -5.67 -0.46 -8.75
CA LEU A 96 -4.42 0.23 -8.45
C LEU A 96 -4.62 1.50 -7.60
N GLU A 97 -5.88 1.90 -7.41
CA GLU A 97 -6.30 3.14 -6.81
C GLU A 97 -6.73 2.92 -5.36
N TRP A 98 -6.15 3.70 -4.45
CA TRP A 98 -6.38 3.57 -3.02
C TRP A 98 -6.91 4.87 -2.45
N GLU A 99 -8.02 4.80 -1.72
CA GLU A 99 -8.55 5.92 -0.95
C GLU A 99 -8.03 5.86 0.49
N PRO A 100 -7.23 6.84 0.94
CA PRO A 100 -6.74 6.86 2.31
C PRO A 100 -7.85 7.26 3.28
N ILE A 101 -8.26 6.33 4.13
CA ILE A 101 -9.25 6.58 5.18
C ILE A 101 -8.53 7.02 6.45
N ARG A 102 -8.96 8.15 7.04
CA ARG A 102 -8.51 8.55 8.38
C ARG A 102 -9.38 7.83 9.40
N ASP A 103 -8.81 6.85 10.08
CA ASP A 103 -9.43 6.33 11.29
C ASP A 103 -9.16 7.34 12.41
N GLY A 104 -10.22 8.00 12.89
CA GLY A 104 -10.11 8.98 13.97
C GLY A 104 -9.69 8.27 15.25
N PHE A 105 -8.76 8.87 16.00
CA PHE A 105 -8.24 8.44 17.31
C PHE A 105 -7.12 7.39 17.29
N ARG A 106 -5.91 7.85 17.60
CA ARG A 106 -4.91 7.06 18.33
C ARG A 106 -4.39 7.89 19.51
N LEU A 107 -5.25 8.07 20.52
CA LEU A 107 -4.81 8.41 21.87
C LEU A 107 -4.11 7.16 22.42
N ARG A 108 -2.80 7.22 22.56
CA ARG A 108 -2.06 6.30 23.43
C ARG A 108 -1.82 7.06 24.73
N GLU A 109 -2.64 6.80 25.74
CA GLU A 109 -2.27 7.12 27.10
C GLU A 109 -1.15 6.15 27.51
N ARG A 110 -0.09 6.70 28.09
CA ARG A 110 0.94 5.93 28.79
C ARG A 110 0.52 5.93 30.26
N ASP A 111 0.41 4.74 30.84
CA ASP A 111 0.61 4.55 32.28
C ASP A 111 2.11 4.58 32.60
#